data_AF-A0A2T1NFX8-F1
#
_entry.id   AF-A0A2T1NFX8-F1
#
_cell.length_a   1.000
_cell.length_b   1.000
_cell.length_c   1.000
_cell.angle_alpha   90.00
_cell.angle_beta   90.00
_cell.angle_gamma   90.00
#
_symmetry.space_group_name_H-M   'P 1'
#
loop_
_entity.id
_entity.type
_entity.pdbx_description
1 polymer ?
#
loop_
_entity_poly.entity_id
_entity_poly.type
_entity_poly.pdbx_seq_one_letter_code
_entity_poly.pdbx_strand_id
1 'polypeptide(L)'
;MKNSKNFIKSLILISGFIVSGLVFGFNQIEKESQKKILANKLGEKVLICHFPPGNLGNSHPIEISVNALKGHLAHGDTVGPCQTDDDDGDDDTGVGTWFL
;
A
#
# COMPACT_ATOMS: atom_id res chain seq x y z
N MET A 1 27.79 6.00 -54.83
CA MET A 1 27.57 7.18 -53.97
C MET A 1 26.11 7.26 -53.53
N LYS A 2 25.66 6.33 -52.69
CA LYS A 2 24.34 6.40 -52.06
C LYS A 2 24.58 6.30 -50.56
N ASN A 3 23.68 6.88 -49.78
CA ASN A 3 23.40 6.43 -48.41
C ASN A 3 24.15 7.02 -47.21
N SER A 4 25.07 8.00 -47.34
CA SER A 4 25.61 8.70 -46.15
C SER A 4 24.54 9.54 -45.42
N LYS A 5 23.65 10.19 -46.18
CA LYS A 5 22.55 11.01 -45.62
C LYS A 5 21.46 10.16 -44.94
N ASN A 6 21.33 8.90 -45.31
CA ASN A 6 20.34 7.97 -44.71
C ASN A 6 20.91 7.24 -43.49
N PHE A 7 22.23 7.02 -43.45
CA PHE A 7 22.92 6.47 -42.29
C PHE A 7 22.89 7.45 -41.10
N ILE A 8 23.11 8.75 -41.35
CA ILE A 8 23.02 9.79 -40.33
C ILE A 8 21.58 9.97 -39.84
N LYS A 9 20.58 9.91 -40.73
CA LYS A 9 19.16 9.89 -40.34
C LYS A 9 18.80 8.68 -39.47
N SER A 10 19.35 7.50 -39.76
CA SER A 10 19.15 6.29 -38.96
C SER A 10 19.79 6.40 -37.57
N LEU A 11 20.99 7.01 -37.48
CA LEU A 11 21.70 7.19 -36.21
C LEU A 11 21.00 8.19 -35.28
N ILE A 12 20.38 9.24 -35.84
CA ILE A 12 19.61 10.25 -35.09
C ILE A 12 18.27 9.70 -34.60
N LEU A 13 17.61 8.82 -35.37
CA LEU A 13 16.35 8.20 -34.96
C LEU A 13 16.54 7.11 -33.87
N ILE A 14 17.65 6.37 -33.94
CA ILE A 14 17.99 5.35 -32.93
C ILE A 14 18.43 5.99 -31.61
N SER A 15 19.18 7.11 -31.65
CA SER A 15 19.58 7.84 -30.44
C SER A 15 18.40 8.54 -29.74
N GLY A 16 17.41 9.04 -30.48
CA GLY A 16 16.19 9.62 -29.91
C GLY A 16 15.34 8.60 -29.13
N PHE A 17 15.29 7.35 -29.61
CA PHE A 17 14.60 6.25 -28.91
C PHE A 17 15.32 5.83 -27.63
N ILE A 18 16.66 5.79 -27.65
CA ILE A 18 17.47 5.44 -26.49
C ILE A 18 17.44 6.56 -25.43
N VAL A 19 17.54 7.84 -25.83
CA VAL A 19 17.43 8.98 -24.91
C VAL A 19 16.03 9.06 -24.30
N SER A 20 14.98 8.80 -25.08
CA SER A 20 13.61 8.71 -24.56
C SER A 20 13.44 7.53 -23.59
N GLY A 21 13.89 6.32 -23.94
CA GLY A 21 13.85 5.15 -23.04
C GLY A 21 14.64 5.34 -21.74
N LEU A 22 15.77 6.05 -21.79
CA LEU A 22 16.58 6.38 -20.62
C LEU A 22 15.85 7.40 -19.71
N VAL A 23 15.33 8.48 -20.30
CA VAL A 23 14.60 9.53 -19.55
C VAL A 23 13.27 9.01 -18.98
N PHE A 24 12.55 8.17 -19.73
CA PHE A 24 11.30 7.55 -19.26
C PHE A 24 11.55 6.39 -18.28
N GLY A 25 12.66 5.65 -18.41
CA GLY A 25 13.04 4.55 -17.51
C GLY A 25 13.56 5.00 -16.14
N PHE A 26 14.15 6.19 -16.04
CA PHE A 26 14.62 6.74 -14.75
C PHE A 26 13.53 7.43 -13.93
N ASN A 27 12.38 7.79 -14.51
CA ASN A 27 11.31 8.53 -13.81
C ASN A 27 10.34 7.65 -12.99
N GLN A 28 10.58 6.33 -12.89
CA GLN A 28 9.78 5.41 -12.08
C GLN A 28 10.38 5.13 -10.69
N ILE A 29 11.62 5.51 -10.41
CA ILE A 29 12.33 5.00 -9.23
C ILE A 29 12.18 5.91 -7.98
N GLU A 30 11.81 7.18 -8.12
CA GLU A 30 11.73 8.09 -6.96
C GLU A 30 10.34 8.20 -6.31
N LYS A 31 9.26 8.00 -7.08
CA LYS A 31 7.89 8.21 -6.56
C LYS A 31 7.45 7.19 -5.52
N GLU A 32 7.92 5.95 -5.62
CA GLU A 32 7.66 4.90 -4.62
C GLU A 32 8.43 5.17 -3.31
N SER A 33 9.66 5.71 -3.40
CA SER A 33 10.45 6.03 -2.19
C SER A 33 9.79 7.16 -1.39
N GLN A 34 9.33 8.22 -2.05
CA GLN A 34 8.71 9.37 -1.39
C GLN A 34 7.32 9.02 -0.84
N LYS A 35 6.53 8.20 -1.55
CA LYS A 35 5.23 7.70 -1.05
C LYS A 35 5.40 6.79 0.16
N LYS A 36 6.41 5.92 0.17
CA LYS A 36 6.71 5.04 1.30
C LYS A 36 7.25 5.80 2.52
N ILE A 37 8.08 6.82 2.30
CA ILE A 37 8.55 7.73 3.38
C ILE A 37 7.37 8.51 3.95
N LEU A 38 6.47 9.02 3.09
CA LEU A 38 5.28 9.75 3.54
C LEU A 38 4.27 8.84 4.26
N ALA A 39 4.04 7.62 3.79
CA ALA A 39 3.18 6.63 4.45
C ALA A 39 3.77 6.17 5.80
N ASN A 40 5.10 6.01 5.89
CA ASN A 40 5.77 5.73 7.16
C ASN A 40 5.69 6.93 8.13
N LYS A 41 5.78 8.16 7.61
CA LYS A 41 5.70 9.41 8.39
C LYS A 41 4.29 9.76 8.86
N LEU A 42 3.28 9.52 8.03
CA LEU A 42 1.86 9.66 8.38
C LEU A 42 1.35 8.48 9.22
N GLY A 43 2.15 7.41 9.33
CA GLY A 43 1.92 6.29 10.22
C GLY A 43 0.65 5.55 9.85
N GLU A 44 0.70 4.72 8.80
CA GLU A 44 -0.37 3.76 8.55
C GLU A 44 -0.62 2.92 9.81
N LYS A 45 -1.88 2.95 10.27
CA LYS A 45 -2.35 2.20 11.42
C LYS A 45 -3.29 1.10 10.98
N VAL A 46 -3.32 0.04 11.76
CA VAL A 46 -4.23 -1.08 11.61
C VAL A 46 -4.86 -1.39 12.96
N LEU A 47 -6.18 -1.62 12.94
CA LEU A 47 -6.92 -2.10 14.09
C LEU A 47 -6.66 -3.60 14.26
N ILE A 48 -6.33 -4.01 15.48
CA ILE A 48 -6.17 -5.41 15.85
C ILE A 48 -6.96 -5.72 17.14
N CYS A 49 -7.33 -6.97 17.33
CA CYS A 49 -7.70 -7.50 18.63
C CYS A 49 -6.44 -8.03 19.32
N HIS A 50 -6.04 -7.36 20.41
CA HIS A 50 -4.82 -7.68 21.14
C HIS A 50 -5.10 -8.64 22.29
N PHE A 51 -4.33 -9.73 22.40
CA PHE A 51 -4.41 -10.74 23.46
C PHE A 51 -3.17 -10.68 24.35
N PRO A 52 -3.25 -10.04 25.54
CA PRO A 52 -2.09 -9.87 26.41
C PRO A 52 -1.49 -11.20 26.89
N PRO A 53 -0.15 -11.32 26.93
CA PRO A 53 0.50 -12.52 27.45
C PRO A 53 0.13 -12.73 28.92
N GLY A 54 -0.33 -13.94 29.25
CA GLY A 54 -0.75 -14.32 30.60
C GLY A 54 -2.22 -14.06 30.93
N ASN A 55 -2.95 -13.31 30.09
CA ASN A 55 -4.40 -13.13 30.25
C ASN A 55 -5.11 -13.00 28.90
N LEU A 56 -5.30 -14.15 28.23
CA LEU A 56 -6.00 -14.24 26.94
C LEU A 56 -7.48 -13.82 27.01
N GLY A 57 -8.09 -13.82 28.20
CA GLY A 57 -9.47 -13.40 28.41
C GLY A 57 -9.66 -11.88 28.48
N ASN A 58 -8.57 -11.10 28.47
CA ASN A 58 -8.61 -9.64 28.47
C ASN A 58 -8.24 -9.06 27.11
N SER A 59 -8.80 -9.66 26.05
CA SER A 59 -8.58 -9.19 24.69
C SER A 59 -9.28 -7.86 24.47
N HIS A 60 -8.61 -6.90 23.83
CA HIS A 60 -9.19 -5.58 23.57
C HIS A 60 -8.68 -4.98 22.25
N PRO A 61 -9.48 -4.14 21.59
CA PRO A 61 -9.09 -3.52 20.33
C PRO A 61 -8.04 -2.42 20.55
N ILE A 62 -6.98 -2.42 19.73
CA ILE A 62 -5.97 -1.36 19.71
C ILE A 62 -5.59 -1.00 18.27
N GLU A 63 -5.24 0.28 18.04
CA GLU A 63 -4.62 0.70 16.79
C GLU A 63 -3.10 0.68 16.91
N ILE A 64 -2.44 -0.07 16.03
CA ILE A 64 -0.98 -0.17 15.98
C ILE A 64 -0.47 0.30 14.63
N SER A 65 0.81 0.68 14.56
CA SER A 65 1.45 0.90 13.26
C SER A 65 1.49 -0.42 12.47
N VAL A 66 1.31 -0.34 11.15
CA VAL A 66 1.50 -1.48 10.23
C VAL A 66 2.88 -2.13 10.41
N ASN A 67 3.90 -1.36 10.77
CA ASN A 67 5.25 -1.88 11.05
C ASN A 67 5.29 -2.83 12.26
N ALA A 68 4.37 -2.66 13.22
CA ALA A 68 4.26 -3.49 14.42
C ALA A 68 3.35 -4.71 14.22
N LEU A 69 2.58 -4.77 13.13
CA LEU A 69 1.57 -5.82 12.89
C LEU A 69 2.19 -7.21 12.92
N LYS A 70 3.32 -7.41 12.23
CA LYS A 70 4.00 -8.72 12.20
C LYS A 70 4.37 -9.23 13.60
N GLY A 71 4.75 -8.33 14.52
CA GLY A 71 5.07 -8.70 15.90
C GLY A 71 3.83 -9.11 16.70
N HIS A 72 2.75 -8.35 16.56
CA HIS A 72 1.47 -8.63 17.22
C HIS A 72 0.86 -9.96 16.73
N LEU A 73 0.88 -10.22 15.42
CA LEU A 73 0.42 -11.51 14.86
C LEU A 73 1.25 -12.71 15.37
N ALA A 74 2.56 -12.53 15.59
CA ALA A 74 3.41 -13.58 16.14
C ALA A 74 3.12 -13.87 17.62
N HIS A 75 2.48 -12.93 18.33
CA HIS A 75 2.08 -13.08 19.72
C HIS A 75 0.65 -13.62 19.90
N GLY A 76 -0.11 -13.77 18.81
CA GLY A 76 -1.48 -14.30 18.84
C GLY A 76 -2.57 -13.26 18.60
N ASP A 77 -2.21 -12.01 18.28
CA ASP A 77 -3.18 -10.98 17.93
C ASP A 77 -3.84 -11.24 16.57
N THR A 78 -5.04 -10.71 16.38
CA THR A 78 -5.80 -10.85 15.12
C THR A 78 -6.08 -9.50 14.50
N VAL A 79 -6.17 -9.44 13.17
CA VAL A 79 -6.53 -8.20 12.46
C VAL A 79 -8.03 -7.96 12.55
N GLY A 80 -8.43 -6.73 12.84
CA GLY A 80 -9.83 -6.32 12.96
C GLY A 80 -10.28 -6.09 14.41
N PRO A 81 -11.59 -5.86 14.63
CA PRO A 81 -12.14 -5.74 15.97
C PRO A 81 -12.06 -7.06 16.74
N CYS A 82 -12.18 -7.00 18.06
CA CYS A 82 -12.40 -8.22 18.84
C CYS A 82 -13.79 -8.78 18.57
N GLN A 83 -13.89 -10.11 18.46
CA GLN A 83 -15.19 -10.79 18.45
C GLN A 83 -15.83 -10.57 19.82
N THR A 84 -16.83 -9.70 19.87
CA THR A 84 -17.83 -9.71 20.93
C THR A 84 -18.88 -10.72 20.53
N ASP A 85 -19.40 -11.50 21.48
CA ASP A 85 -20.53 -12.42 21.24
C ASP A 85 -21.84 -11.68 20.85
N ASP A 86 -21.78 -10.35 20.72
CA ASP A 86 -22.81 -9.50 20.13
C ASP A 86 -22.74 -9.59 18.59
N ASP A 87 -23.06 -10.78 18.07
CA ASP A 87 -23.36 -11.01 16.65
C ASP A 87 -24.74 -10.41 16.32
N ASP A 88 -24.90 -9.10 16.54
CA ASP A 88 -25.96 -8.31 15.92
C ASP A 88 -25.49 -8.00 14.50
N GLY A 89 -25.73 -8.96 13.60
CA GLY A 89 -25.48 -8.80 12.17
C GLY A 89 -26.36 -7.70 11.57
N ASP A 90 -25.91 -6.46 11.68
CA ASP A 90 -26.29 -5.39 10.75
C ASP A 90 -25.16 -5.23 9.73
N ASP A 91 -25.17 -6.13 8.74
CA ASP A 91 -24.75 -5.81 7.37
C ASP A 91 -25.71 -4.75 6.81
N ASP A 92 -25.53 -3.51 7.28
CA ASP A 92 -26.09 -2.34 6.64
C ASP A 92 -25.16 -1.90 5.49
N THR A 93 -25.03 -2.74 4.46
CA THR A 93 -24.72 -2.27 3.10
C THR A 93 -25.95 -1.63 2.45
N GLY A 94 -26.63 -0.75 3.19
CA GLY A 94 -27.76 0.06 2.74
C GLY A 94 -27.30 1.43 2.28
N VAL A 95 -26.86 1.52 1.02
CA VAL A 95 -26.90 2.78 0.27
C VAL A 95 -28.26 3.47 0.50
N GLY A 96 -28.21 4.73 0.95
CA GLY A 96 -29.37 5.39 1.54
C GLY A 96 -30.61 5.46 0.64
N THR A 97 -31.77 5.27 1.27
CA THR A 97 -33.04 5.78 0.78
C THR A 97 -33.70 6.58 1.89
N TRP A 98 -33.47 7.90 1.84
CA TRP A 98 -34.37 8.90 2.41
C TRP A 98 -35.79 8.63 1.87
N PHE A 99 -36.78 8.57 2.76
CA PHE A 99 -38.23 8.82 2.60
C PHE A 99 -39.03 7.85 3.49
N LEU A 100 -39.48 8.33 4.66
CA LEU A 100 -40.89 8.65 4.95
C LEU A 100 -41.02 9.20 6.37
#